data_AF-A0A844MY45-F1
#
_entry.id   AF-A0A844MY45-F1
#
_cell.length_a   1.000
_cell.length_b   1.000
_cell.length_c   1.000
_cell.angle_alpha   90.00
_cell.angle_beta   90.00
_cell.angle_gamma   90.00
#
_symmetry.space_group_name_H-M   'P 1'
#
loop_
_entity.id
_entity.type
_entity.pdbx_description
1 polymer ?
#
loop_
_entity_poly.entity_id
_entity_poly.type
_entity_poly.pdbx_seq_one_letter_code
_entity_poly.pdbx_strand_id
1 'polypeptide(L)'
;MAVPTEIRHRASALLEELPGESLVKAVEFLETLSHEALQVSKSPKPSPDEAALLQIIQRRLSSKEQDRLAYLRQQNDMGVITDTEHQELLMYVERVEQQDAERAEALIQLAPLRQVDLKVLIKELLPTHSNVA
;
A
#
# COMPACT_ATOMS: atom_id res chain seq x y z
N MET A 1 15.24 15.48 -7.50
CA MET A 1 15.37 14.01 -7.62
C MET A 1 16.86 13.70 -7.67
N ALA A 2 17.45 13.20 -6.60
CA ALA A 2 18.86 12.81 -6.62
C ALA A 2 18.98 11.53 -7.46
N VAL A 3 19.77 11.59 -8.52
CA VAL A 3 19.97 10.48 -9.46
C VAL A 3 20.52 9.27 -8.68
N PRO A 4 20.11 8.02 -8.97
CA PRO A 4 20.60 6.82 -8.28
C PRO A 4 22.14 6.73 -8.13
N THR A 5 22.88 7.39 -9.02
CA THR A 5 24.34 7.51 -9.00
C THR A 5 24.87 8.28 -7.79
N GLU A 6 24.17 9.34 -7.36
CA GLU A 6 24.64 10.22 -6.29
C GLU A 6 24.44 9.60 -4.90
N ILE A 7 23.37 8.81 -4.74
CA ILE A 7 23.11 8.01 -3.54
C ILE A 7 24.18 6.93 -3.38
N ARG A 8 24.57 6.26 -4.49
CA ARG A 8 25.65 5.25 -4.46
C ARG A 8 26.99 5.86 -4.08
N HIS A 9 27.34 7.00 -4.68
CA HIS A 9 28.60 7.67 -4.38
C HIS A 9 28.68 8.08 -2.89
N ARG A 10 27.59 8.60 -2.35
CA ARG A 10 27.51 8.96 -0.93
C ARG A 10 27.61 7.76 0.00
N ALA A 11 26.99 6.63 -0.35
CA ALA A 11 27.08 5.39 0.41
C ALA A 11 28.52 4.84 0.42
N SER A 12 29.22 4.87 -0.73
CA SER A 12 30.63 4.47 -0.82
C SER A 12 31.54 5.32 0.07
N ALA A 13 31.39 6.64 0.02
CA ALA A 13 32.20 7.55 0.85
C ALA A 13 31.99 7.30 2.35
N LEU A 14 30.74 7.09 2.77
CA LEU A 14 30.44 6.78 4.17
C LEU A 14 31.05 5.45 4.62
N LEU A 15 31.09 4.43 3.76
CA LEU A 15 31.70 3.14 4.08
C LEU A 15 33.23 3.23 4.24
N GLU A 16 33.89 4.12 3.50
CA GLU A 16 35.35 4.34 3.60
C GLU A 16 35.75 5.06 4.91
N GLU A 17 34.88 5.89 5.46
CA GLU A 17 35.14 6.67 6.69
C GLU A 17 34.79 5.90 7.99
N LEU A 18 34.19 4.71 7.88
CA LEU A 18 33.74 3.96 9.06
C LEU A 18 34.88 3.21 9.76
N PRO A 19 34.94 3.25 11.11
CA PRO A 19 35.85 2.42 11.87
C PRO A 19 35.45 0.94 11.80
N GLY A 20 36.44 0.04 11.97
CA GLY A 20 36.28 -1.40 11.73
C GLY A 20 35.09 -2.08 12.44
N GLU A 21 34.80 -1.72 13.69
CA GLU A 21 33.64 -2.27 14.43
C GLU A 21 32.29 -1.84 13.84
N SER A 22 32.23 -0.63 13.27
CA SER A 22 31.02 -0.11 12.61
C SER A 22 30.86 -0.66 11.19
N LEU A 23 31.96 -1.02 10.52
CA LEU A 23 31.94 -1.70 9.22
C LEU A 23 31.26 -3.07 9.30
N VAL A 24 31.50 -3.84 10.37
CA VAL A 24 30.83 -5.13 10.59
C VAL A 24 29.31 -4.96 10.63
N LYS A 25 28.83 -3.98 11.41
CA LYS A 25 27.39 -3.67 11.51
C LYS A 25 26.81 -3.16 10.19
N ALA A 26 27.59 -2.39 9.42
CA ALA A 26 27.17 -1.91 8.11
C ALA A 26 27.01 -3.06 7.11
N VAL A 27 27.93 -4.04 7.13
CA VAL A 27 27.84 -5.24 6.29
C VAL A 27 26.62 -6.08 6.67
N GLU A 28 26.40 -6.38 7.95
CA GLU A 28 25.22 -7.14 8.40
C GLU A 28 23.90 -6.47 7.96
N PHE A 29 23.84 -5.13 8.07
CA PHE A 29 22.68 -4.37 7.61
C PHE A 29 22.48 -4.44 6.09
N LEU A 30 23.55 -4.26 5.32
CA LEU A 30 23.48 -4.35 3.84
C LEU A 30 23.15 -5.77 3.36
N GLU A 31 23.64 -6.80 4.05
CA GLU A 31 23.28 -8.20 3.79
C GLU A 31 21.79 -8.42 4.06
N THR A 32 21.23 -7.86 5.13
CA THR A 32 19.79 -7.93 5.43
C THR A 32 18.97 -7.28 4.33
N LEU A 33 19.33 -6.05 3.92
CA LEU A 33 18.67 -5.34 2.82
C LEU A 33 18.78 -6.09 1.48
N SER A 34 19.93 -6.71 1.22
CA SER A 34 20.15 -7.55 0.04
C SER A 34 19.23 -8.78 0.05
N HIS A 35 19.10 -9.47 1.18
CA HIS A 35 18.19 -10.60 1.32
C HIS A 35 16.74 -10.18 1.12
N GLU A 36 16.30 -9.06 1.70
CA GLU A 36 14.96 -8.51 1.48
C GLU A 36 14.70 -8.19 -0.01
N ALA A 37 15.64 -7.51 -0.67
CA ALA A 37 15.54 -7.18 -2.10
C ALA A 37 15.54 -8.43 -2.99
N LEU A 38 16.28 -9.47 -2.60
CA LEU A 38 16.30 -10.76 -3.29
C LEU A 38 15.00 -11.55 -3.08
N GLN A 39 14.35 -11.44 -1.92
CA GLN A 39 13.05 -12.05 -1.68
C GLN A 39 11.94 -11.34 -2.47
N VAL A 40 12.00 -10.01 -2.59
CA VAL A 40 11.10 -9.22 -3.44
C VAL A 40 11.31 -9.55 -4.94
N SER A 41 12.55 -9.76 -5.38
CA SER A 41 12.86 -10.09 -6.79
C SER A 41 12.75 -11.57 -7.17
N LYS A 42 12.70 -12.49 -6.19
CA LYS A 42 12.35 -13.91 -6.39
C LYS A 42 10.84 -14.14 -6.53
N SER A 43 10.02 -13.16 -6.19
CA SER A 43 8.62 -13.17 -6.58
C SER A 43 8.57 -13.04 -8.10
N PRO A 44 8.01 -14.01 -8.85
CA PRO A 44 7.84 -13.88 -10.29
C PRO A 44 7.23 -12.52 -10.60
N LYS A 45 7.75 -11.81 -11.60
CA LYS A 45 7.06 -10.59 -12.06
C LYS A 45 5.60 -10.96 -12.32
N PRO A 46 4.64 -10.21 -11.76
CA PRO A 46 3.25 -10.55 -11.91
C PRO A 46 2.92 -10.64 -13.40
N SER A 47 2.16 -11.67 -13.77
CA SER A 47 1.59 -11.72 -15.12
C SER A 47 0.83 -10.41 -15.41
N PRO A 48 0.63 -10.03 -16.67
CA PRO A 48 -0.16 -8.84 -17.00
C PRO A 48 -1.53 -8.83 -16.30
N ASP A 49 -2.15 -10.00 -16.19
CA ASP A 49 -3.43 -10.20 -15.52
C ASP A 49 -3.31 -9.99 -14.00
N GLU A 50 -2.26 -10.52 -13.39
CA GLU A 50 -1.98 -10.30 -11.97
C GLU A 50 -1.70 -8.82 -11.66
N ALA A 51 -0.94 -8.13 -12.52
CA ALA A 51 -0.64 -6.71 -12.34
C ALA A 51 -1.91 -5.85 -12.40
N ALA A 52 -2.85 -6.17 -13.30
CA ALA A 52 -4.14 -5.51 -13.38
C ALA A 52 -4.98 -5.72 -12.11
N LEU A 53 -5.03 -6.96 -11.61
CA LEU A 53 -5.73 -7.27 -10.36
C LEU A 53 -5.13 -6.52 -9.17
N LEU A 54 -3.80 -6.45 -9.07
CA LEU A 54 -3.12 -5.70 -8.01
C LEU A 54 -3.46 -4.20 -8.06
N GLN A 55 -3.59 -3.60 -9.24
CA GLN A 55 -4.02 -2.20 -9.37
C GLN A 55 -5.45 -1.98 -8.86
N ILE A 56 -6.38 -2.90 -9.15
CA ILE A 56 -7.75 -2.85 -8.62
C ILE A 56 -7.71 -2.97 -7.09
N ILE A 57 -6.94 -3.93 -6.56
CA ILE A 57 -6.82 -4.18 -5.12
C ILE A 57 -6.25 -2.96 -4.38
N GLN A 58 -5.36 -2.20 -5.01
CA GLN A 58 -4.73 -1.00 -4.43
C GLN A 58 -5.54 0.29 -4.63
N ARG A 59 -6.58 0.28 -5.47
CA ARG A 59 -7.42 1.46 -5.71
C ARG A 59 -8.11 1.90 -4.42
N ARG A 60 -7.86 3.13 -4.00
CA ARG A 60 -8.50 3.78 -2.85
C ARG A 60 -8.89 5.21 -3.22
N LEU A 61 -9.78 5.81 -2.44
CA LEU A 61 -9.95 7.25 -2.44
C LEU A 61 -8.61 7.93 -2.13
N SER A 62 -8.34 9.06 -2.79
CA SER A 62 -7.19 9.91 -2.45
C SER A 62 -7.33 10.46 -1.03
N SER A 63 -6.22 10.90 -0.42
CA SER A 63 -6.26 11.48 0.93
C SER A 63 -7.30 12.61 1.04
N LYS A 64 -7.35 13.51 0.06
CA LYS A 64 -8.32 14.61 0.03
C LYS A 64 -9.78 14.12 0.00
N GLU A 65 -10.05 13.06 -0.76
CA GLU A 65 -11.38 12.44 -0.82
C GLU A 65 -11.73 11.72 0.50
N GLN A 66 -10.75 11.07 1.13
CA GLN A 66 -10.93 10.45 2.45
C GLN A 66 -11.23 11.50 3.53
N ASP A 67 -10.49 12.62 3.53
CA ASP A 67 -10.71 13.73 4.46
C ASP A 67 -12.10 14.34 4.26
N ARG A 68 -12.53 14.52 2.99
CA ARG A 68 -13.87 15.02 2.67
C ARG A 68 -14.95 14.06 3.14
N LEU A 69 -14.81 12.77 2.88
CA LEU A 69 -15.74 11.74 3.36
C LEU A 69 -15.83 11.71 4.89
N ALA A 70 -14.70 11.81 5.60
CA ALA A 70 -14.67 11.87 7.05
C ALA A 70 -15.41 13.10 7.59
N TYR A 71 -15.18 14.28 6.99
CA TYR A 71 -15.92 15.49 7.33
C TYR A 71 -17.44 15.32 7.12
N LEU A 72 -17.86 14.77 5.98
CA LEU A 72 -19.28 14.59 5.66
C LEU A 72 -19.96 13.64 6.64
N ARG A 73 -19.29 12.54 7.01
CA ARG A 73 -19.78 11.62 8.05
C ARG A 73 -19.94 12.34 9.39
N GLN A 74 -18.96 13.14 9.80
CA GLN A 74 -19.05 13.91 11.03
C GLN A 74 -20.23 14.91 11.03
N GLN A 75 -20.46 15.64 9.94
CA GLN A 75 -21.61 16.55 9.84
C GLN A 75 -22.94 15.79 9.92
N ASN A 76 -23.01 14.61 9.29
CA ASN A 76 -24.17 13.73 9.32
C ASN A 76 -24.46 13.24 10.74
N ASP A 77 -23.44 12.77 11.45
CA ASP A 77 -23.55 12.29 12.84
C ASP A 77 -23.97 13.41 13.81
N MET A 78 -23.52 14.64 13.54
CA MET A 78 -23.92 15.83 14.27
C MET A 78 -25.33 16.34 13.90
N GLY A 79 -25.95 15.79 12.85
CA GLY A 79 -27.28 16.20 12.37
C GLY A 79 -27.33 17.62 11.78
N VAL A 80 -26.18 18.19 11.39
CA VAL A 80 -26.06 19.55 10.83
C VAL A 80 -25.70 19.55 9.35
N ILE A 81 -25.65 18.37 8.73
CA ILE A 81 -25.36 18.20 7.30
C ILE A 81 -26.42 18.89 6.44
N THR A 82 -25.98 19.59 5.41
CA THR A 82 -26.90 20.17 4.41
C THR A 82 -27.37 19.12 3.41
N ASP A 83 -28.49 19.36 2.72
CA ASP A 83 -29.00 18.44 1.69
C ASP A 83 -27.96 18.14 0.60
N THR A 84 -27.21 19.17 0.18
CA THR A 84 -26.13 19.04 -0.82
C THR A 84 -24.98 18.18 -0.29
N GLU A 85 -24.56 18.39 0.95
CA GLU A 85 -23.50 17.58 1.58
C GLU A 85 -23.97 16.14 1.81
N HIS A 86 -25.25 15.92 2.12
CA HIS A 86 -25.81 14.59 2.27
C HIS A 86 -25.82 13.83 0.93
N GLN A 87 -26.16 14.52 -0.17
CA GLN A 87 -26.02 13.93 -1.51
C GLN A 87 -24.57 13.59 -1.85
N GLU A 88 -23.63 14.47 -1.52
CA GLU A 88 -22.19 14.22 -1.70
C GLU A 88 -21.72 13.01 -0.87
N LEU A 89 -22.20 12.88 0.36
CA LEU A 89 -21.92 11.74 1.23
C LEU A 89 -22.39 10.43 0.59
N LEU A 90 -23.63 10.39 0.08
CA LEU A 90 -24.16 9.21 -0.60
C LEU A 90 -23.32 8.83 -1.82
N MET A 91 -22.89 9.80 -2.62
CA MET A 91 -22.00 9.53 -3.77
C MET A 91 -20.66 8.92 -3.35
N TYR A 92 -20.07 9.40 -2.25
CA TYR A 92 -18.84 8.80 -1.72
C TYR A 92 -19.07 7.39 -1.19
N VAL A 93 -20.17 7.15 -0.46
CA VAL A 93 -20.51 5.82 0.05
C VAL A 93 -20.66 4.82 -1.09
N GLU A 94 -21.45 5.14 -2.11
CA GLU A 94 -21.65 4.28 -3.28
C GLU A 94 -20.32 3.97 -3.98
N ARG A 95 -19.44 4.97 -4.14
CA ARG A 95 -18.12 4.78 -4.75
C ARG A 95 -17.21 3.89 -3.90
N VAL A 96 -17.22 4.02 -2.57
CA VAL A 96 -16.42 3.16 -1.69
C VAL A 96 -16.94 1.73 -1.74
N GLU A 97 -18.25 1.52 -1.66
CA GLU A 97 -18.87 0.19 -1.74
C GLU A 97 -18.55 -0.51 -3.06
N GLN A 98 -18.65 0.22 -4.18
CA GLN A 98 -18.26 -0.28 -5.49
C GLN A 98 -16.77 -0.69 -5.54
N GLN A 99 -15.87 0.14 -5.00
CA GLN A 99 -14.44 -0.16 -4.93
C GLN A 99 -14.14 -1.35 -3.99
N ASP A 100 -14.91 -1.52 -2.92
CA ASP A 100 -14.78 -2.64 -1.99
C ASP A 100 -15.22 -3.95 -2.66
N ALA A 101 -16.32 -3.92 -3.43
CA ALA A 101 -16.79 -5.06 -4.21
C ALA A 101 -15.77 -5.48 -5.30
N GLU A 102 -15.30 -4.51 -6.11
CA GLU A 102 -14.28 -4.75 -7.14
C GLU A 102 -13.00 -5.34 -6.55
N ARG A 103 -12.59 -4.86 -5.37
CA ARG A 103 -11.40 -5.37 -4.67
C ARG A 103 -11.59 -6.77 -4.13
N ALA A 104 -12.75 -7.08 -3.57
CA ALA A 104 -13.06 -8.42 -3.10
C ALA A 104 -13.02 -9.42 -4.26
N GLU A 105 -13.62 -9.05 -5.41
CA GLU A 105 -13.57 -9.84 -6.63
C GLU A 105 -12.13 -10.03 -7.13
N ALA A 106 -11.33 -8.95 -7.18
CA ALA A 106 -9.94 -9.03 -7.62
C ALA A 106 -9.08 -9.93 -6.73
N LEU A 107 -9.30 -9.92 -5.40
CA LEU A 107 -8.64 -10.83 -4.47
C LEU A 107 -9.01 -12.30 -4.70
N ILE A 108 -10.29 -12.57 -4.98
CA ILE A 108 -10.78 -13.92 -5.30
C ILE A 108 -10.13 -14.42 -6.60
N GLN A 109 -10.02 -13.56 -7.62
CA GLN A 109 -9.37 -13.88 -8.89
C GLN A 109 -7.85 -14.05 -8.75
N LEU A 110 -7.21 -13.32 -7.82
CA LEU A 110 -5.76 -13.38 -7.58
C LEU A 110 -5.32 -14.66 -6.84
N ALA A 111 -6.15 -15.17 -5.92
CA ALA A 111 -5.88 -16.37 -5.13
C ALA A 111 -5.43 -17.59 -5.98
N PRO A 112 -6.17 -18.01 -7.03
CA PRO A 112 -5.76 -19.14 -7.86
C PRO A 112 -4.51 -18.84 -8.70
N LEU A 113 -4.30 -17.59 -9.15
CA LEU A 113 -3.11 -17.22 -9.93
C LEU A 113 -1.83 -17.38 -9.11
N ARG A 114 -1.88 -17.01 -7.82
CA ARG A 114 -0.76 -17.15 -6.88
C ARG A 114 -0.72 -18.49 -6.16
N GLN A 115 -1.72 -19.35 -6.34
CA GLN A 115 -1.86 -20.64 -5.65
C GLN A 115 -1.82 -20.51 -4.11
N VAL A 116 -2.43 -19.45 -3.58
CA VAL A 116 -2.51 -19.18 -2.13
C VAL A 116 -3.95 -19.06 -1.68
N ASP A 117 -4.21 -19.33 -0.40
CA ASP A 117 -5.53 -19.11 0.21
C ASP A 117 -5.86 -17.61 0.21
N LEU A 118 -7.12 -17.28 -0.10
CA LEU A 118 -7.66 -15.92 -0.04
C LEU A 118 -7.36 -15.22 1.30
N LYS A 119 -7.39 -15.94 2.42
CA LYS A 119 -7.05 -15.40 3.74
C LYS A 119 -5.61 -14.90 3.83
N VAL A 120 -4.68 -15.53 3.11
CA VAL A 120 -3.28 -15.08 3.05
C VAL A 120 -3.20 -13.77 2.28
N LEU A 121 -3.86 -13.68 1.11
CA LEU A 121 -3.88 -12.46 0.31
C LEU A 121 -4.54 -11.28 1.03
N ILE A 122 -5.63 -11.52 1.76
CA ILE A 122 -6.29 -10.49 2.57
C ILE A 122 -5.32 -9.92 3.60
N LYS A 123 -4.55 -10.77 4.30
CA LYS A 123 -3.57 -10.33 5.30
C LYS A 123 -2.37 -9.60 4.68
N GLU A 124 -1.97 -9.98 3.47
CA GLU A 124 -0.81 -9.41 2.77
C GLU A 124 -1.14 -8.06 2.11
N LEU A 125 -2.30 -7.96 1.46
CA LEU A 125 -2.61 -6.89 0.51
C LEU A 125 -3.62 -5.87 1.04
N LEU A 126 -4.36 -6.19 2.10
CA LEU A 126 -5.25 -5.24 2.75
C LEU A 126 -4.60 -4.72 4.04
N PRO A 127 -4.71 -3.41 4.31
CA PRO A 127 -4.30 -2.88 5.59
C PRO A 127 -5.05 -3.62 6.70
N THR A 128 -4.34 -4.04 7.74
CA THR A 128 -4.98 -4.56 8.94
C THR A 128 -5.89 -3.45 9.44
N HIS A 129 -7.22 -3.66 9.40
CA HIS A 129 -8.19 -2.69 9.88
C HIS A 129 -7.93 -2.45 11.38
N SER A 130 -7.06 -1.49 11.71
CA SER A 130 -7.17 -0.76 12.96
C SER A 130 -8.45 0.04 12.82
N ASN A 131 -9.52 -0.55 13.32
CA ASN A 131 -10.80 0.07 13.59
C ASN A 131 -10.55 1.46 14.16
N VAL A 132 -10.67 2.51 13.34
CA VAL A 132 -10.85 3.86 13.86
C VAL A 132 -12.35 4.03 13.93
N ALA A 133 -12.83 3.93 15.17
CA ALA A 133 -14.19 4.17 15.62
C ALA A 133 -14.65 5.59 15.32
#